data_AF-A0A0S7EMD3-F1
#
_entry.id   AF-A0A0S7EMD3-F1
#
_cell.length_a   1.000
_cell.length_b   1.000
_cell.length_c   1.000
_cell.angle_alpha   90.00
_cell.angle_beta   90.00
_cell.angle_gamma   90.00
#
_symmetry.space_group_name_H-M   'P 1'
#
loop_
_entity.id
_entity.type
_entity.pdbx_description
1 polymer ?
#
loop_
_entity_poly.entity_id
_entity_poly.type
_entity_poly.pdbx_seq_one_letter_code
_entity_poly.pdbx_strand_id
1 'polypeptide(L)'
;GSCIVRDATGDHNDTVSDTVNCTDAACTLGYDFSICKEGGCQFGLMNDFQVMSLVSYFGPLITAGIFSATLSSALASLVSAPKVFQALCKDNIYPGLGIFAKGYGKNNEPLRGYVLTFCIGLAFILIAELNIIAPIISNF
;
A
#
# COMPACT_ATOMS: atom_id res chain seq x y z
N GLY A 1 -23.14 -5.30 -5.84
CA GLY A 1 -21.83 -4.69 -5.61
C GLY A 1 -22.05 -3.21 -5.35
N SER A 2 -21.34 -2.64 -4.39
CA SER A 2 -21.33 -1.19 -4.18
C SER A 2 -20.39 -0.53 -5.19
N CYS A 3 -20.73 0.67 -5.65
CA CYS A 3 -19.89 1.53 -6.47
C CYS A 3 -19.63 2.85 -5.72
N ILE A 4 -18.46 3.43 -5.93
CA ILE A 4 -18.03 4.68 -5.29
C ILE A 4 -17.67 5.66 -6.40
N VAL A 5 -18.13 6.90 -6.29
CA VAL A 5 -17.80 7.97 -7.25
C VAL A 5 -16.35 8.42 -7.10
N ARG A 6 -15.77 8.90 -8.20
CA ARG A 6 -14.36 9.31 -8.26
C ARG A 6 -14.04 10.45 -7.30
N ASP A 7 -14.90 11.47 -7.27
CA ASP A 7 -14.77 12.68 -6.48
C ASP A 7 -16.10 12.93 -5.73
N ALA A 8 -16.04 13.38 -4.48
CA ALA A 8 -17.21 13.70 -3.64
C ALA A 8 -16.92 14.85 -2.66
N THR A 9 -17.84 15.81 -2.54
CA THR A 9 -17.71 16.95 -1.62
C THR A 9 -18.00 16.55 -0.17
N GLY A 10 -18.87 15.56 0.04
CA GLY A 10 -19.36 15.16 1.35
C GLY A 10 -20.58 15.95 1.85
N ASP A 11 -21.19 16.78 0.99
CA ASP A 11 -22.39 17.53 1.30
C ASP A 11 -23.65 16.79 0.81
N HIS A 12 -24.73 16.84 1.60
CA HIS A 12 -25.99 16.18 1.24
C HIS A 12 -26.82 16.98 0.22
N ASN A 13 -26.47 18.24 -0.07
CA ASN A 13 -27.14 19.09 -1.04
C ASN A 13 -26.57 18.97 -2.47
N ASP A 14 -25.60 18.09 -2.72
CA ASP A 14 -25.02 17.82 -4.06
C ASP A 14 -26.00 17.10 -5.03
N THR A 15 -27.31 17.22 -4.80
CA THR A 15 -28.35 16.62 -5.62
C THR A 15 -28.68 17.51 -6.82
N VAL A 16 -28.77 16.89 -8.00
CA VAL A 16 -29.11 17.57 -9.25
C VAL A 16 -30.55 18.10 -9.17
N SER A 17 -30.70 19.40 -9.39
CA SER A 17 -31.96 19.96 -9.89
C SER A 17 -32.05 19.70 -11.40
N ASP A 18 -33.22 19.33 -11.93
CA ASP A 18 -33.51 18.91 -13.33
C ASP A 18 -33.02 19.85 -14.47
N THR A 19 -32.32 20.93 -14.16
CA THR A 19 -31.92 22.00 -15.08
C THR A 19 -30.42 22.06 -15.38
N VAL A 20 -29.58 21.16 -14.83
CA VAL A 20 -28.12 21.22 -15.01
C VAL A 20 -27.62 20.25 -16.08
N ASN A 21 -26.91 20.79 -17.08
CA ASN A 21 -26.33 20.04 -18.19
C ASN A 21 -25.00 19.40 -17.76
N CYS A 22 -25.08 18.22 -17.16
CA CYS A 22 -23.96 17.49 -16.57
C CYS A 22 -23.48 16.35 -17.49
N THR A 23 -22.17 16.10 -17.54
CA THR A 23 -21.53 15.07 -18.39
C THR A 23 -20.84 13.95 -17.60
N ASP A 24 -20.87 14.03 -16.27
CA ASP A 24 -20.13 13.11 -15.40
C ASP A 24 -20.96 11.88 -15.00
N ALA A 25 -20.29 10.77 -14.68
CA ALA A 25 -20.95 9.50 -14.36
C ALA A 25 -21.82 9.58 -13.09
N ALA A 26 -21.50 10.50 -12.18
CA ALA A 26 -22.29 10.78 -10.99
C ALA A 26 -23.67 11.39 -11.31
N CYS A 27 -23.81 12.07 -12.46
CA CYS A 27 -25.06 12.72 -12.82
C CYS A 27 -26.12 11.73 -13.30
N THR A 28 -25.70 10.62 -13.91
CA THR A 28 -26.60 9.47 -14.19
C THR A 28 -27.21 8.89 -12.91
N LEU A 29 -26.59 9.15 -11.75
CA LEU A 29 -27.07 8.77 -10.42
C LEU A 29 -27.79 9.92 -9.68
N GLY A 30 -27.97 11.09 -10.32
CA GLY A 30 -28.67 12.25 -9.76
C GLY A 30 -27.82 13.19 -8.89
N TYR A 31 -26.48 13.09 -8.96
CA TYR A 31 -25.56 13.93 -8.19
C TYR A 31 -24.68 14.79 -9.09
N ASP A 32 -24.43 16.04 -8.68
CA ASP A 32 -23.54 16.96 -9.39
C ASP A 32 -22.33 17.35 -8.54
N PHE A 33 -21.16 16.84 -8.92
CA PHE A 33 -19.87 17.13 -8.28
C PHE A 33 -19.01 18.07 -9.14
N SER A 34 -19.61 18.88 -10.01
CA SER A 34 -18.87 19.82 -10.87
C SER A 34 -17.99 20.79 -10.09
N ILE A 35 -18.37 21.12 -8.85
CA ILE A 35 -17.59 21.98 -7.93
C ILE A 35 -16.22 21.37 -7.57
N CYS A 36 -16.08 20.04 -7.66
CA CYS A 36 -14.81 19.35 -7.42
C CYS A 36 -13.77 19.64 -8.51
N LYS A 37 -14.17 20.06 -9.71
CA LYS A 37 -13.23 20.41 -10.81
C LYS A 37 -12.53 21.74 -10.59
N GLU A 38 -13.14 22.67 -9.87
CA GLU A 38 -12.59 24.03 -9.67
C GLU A 38 -11.87 24.19 -8.33
N GLY A 39 -12.31 23.50 -7.27
CA GLY A 39 -11.76 23.64 -5.92
C GLY A 39 -11.09 22.41 -5.31
N GLY A 40 -11.18 21.25 -5.97
CA GLY A 40 -10.81 19.95 -5.38
C GLY A 40 -11.80 19.51 -4.29
N CYS A 41 -11.97 18.20 -4.12
CA CYS A 41 -12.91 17.62 -3.15
C CYS A 41 -12.20 16.75 -2.13
N GLN A 42 -12.60 16.79 -0.85
CA GLN A 42 -11.89 16.03 0.19
C GLN A 42 -12.22 14.53 0.19
N PHE A 43 -13.38 14.14 -0.34
CA PHE A 43 -13.84 12.76 -0.34
C PHE A 43 -13.95 12.22 -1.77
N GLY A 44 -14.20 10.92 -1.88
CA GLY A 44 -14.25 10.20 -3.16
C GLY A 44 -13.09 9.22 -3.31
N LEU A 45 -13.21 8.33 -4.28
CA LEU A 45 -12.22 7.27 -4.51
C LEU A 45 -10.80 7.81 -4.77
N MET A 46 -10.68 9.01 -5.34
CA MET A 46 -9.38 9.59 -5.69
C MET A 46 -8.67 10.25 -4.49
N ASN A 47 -9.41 10.83 -3.55
CA ASN A 47 -8.82 11.65 -2.47
C ASN A 47 -8.83 10.97 -1.10
N ASP A 48 -9.67 9.96 -0.89
CA ASP A 48 -9.75 9.25 0.39
C ASP A 48 -9.31 7.78 0.22
N PHE A 49 -8.17 7.42 0.84
CA PHE A 49 -7.64 6.04 0.82
C PHE A 49 -8.41 5.08 1.74
N GLN A 50 -9.30 5.60 2.59
CA GLN A 50 -10.13 4.85 3.54
C GLN A 50 -11.56 4.58 3.02
N VAL A 51 -11.86 4.93 1.76
CA VAL A 51 -13.17 4.65 1.11
C VAL A 51 -13.60 3.19 1.18
N MET A 52 -12.64 2.26 1.18
CA MET A 52 -12.92 0.82 1.32
C MET A 52 -13.50 0.49 2.72
N SER A 53 -13.09 1.20 3.76
CA SER A 53 -13.67 1.09 5.11
C SER A 53 -15.06 1.72 5.17
N LEU A 54 -15.26 2.84 4.47
CA LEU A 54 -16.51 3.60 4.46
C LEU A 54 -17.67 2.84 3.79
N VAL A 55 -17.38 2.03 2.76
CA VAL A 55 -18.39 1.20 2.08
C VAL A 55 -18.69 -0.12 2.80
N SER A 56 -17.90 -0.46 3.81
CA SER A 56 -17.97 -1.76 4.49
C SER A 56 -19.00 -1.77 5.61
N TYR A 57 -19.68 -2.91 5.80
CA TYR A 57 -20.68 -3.07 6.87
C TYR A 57 -20.08 -2.91 8.28
N PHE A 58 -18.80 -3.25 8.45
CA PHE A 58 -18.08 -3.12 9.73
C PHE A 58 -16.64 -2.63 9.50
N GLY A 59 -16.43 -1.31 9.58
CA GLY A 59 -15.11 -0.67 9.38
C GLY A 59 -13.96 -1.22 10.23
N PRO A 60 -14.15 -1.59 11.51
CA PRO A 60 -13.06 -2.15 12.33
C PRO A 60 -12.53 -3.49 11.80
N LEU A 61 -13.37 -4.32 11.17
CA LEU A 61 -12.96 -5.61 10.60
C LEU A 61 -12.05 -5.42 9.38
N ILE A 62 -12.33 -4.41 8.54
CA ILE A 62 -11.47 -4.05 7.41
C ILE A 62 -10.11 -3.57 7.90
N THR A 63 -10.10 -2.69 8.90
CA THR A 63 -8.85 -2.18 9.48
C THR A 63 -8.01 -3.33 10.05
N ALA A 64 -8.63 -4.26 10.78
CA ALA A 64 -7.95 -5.47 11.27
C ALA A 64 -7.42 -6.35 10.13
N GLY A 65 -8.18 -6.48 9.03
CA GLY A 65 -7.75 -7.19 7.82
C GLY A 65 -6.54 -6.56 7.16
N ILE A 66 -6.50 -5.23 7.05
CA ILE A 66 -5.35 -4.48 6.52
C ILE A 66 -4.11 -4.75 7.37
N PHE A 67 -4.21 -4.61 8.69
CA PHE A 67 -3.08 -4.90 9.59
C PHE A 67 -2.58 -6.34 9.43
N SER A 68 -3.50 -7.32 9.38
CA SER A 68 -3.16 -8.72 9.18
C SER A 68 -2.44 -8.96 7.84
N ALA A 69 -2.98 -8.43 6.75
CA ALA A 69 -2.41 -8.58 5.41
C ALA A 69 -1.03 -7.93 5.28
N THR A 70 -0.86 -6.71 5.80
CA THR A 70 0.42 -6.00 5.80
C THR A 70 1.46 -6.72 6.65
N LEU A 71 1.10 -7.14 7.88
CA LEU A 71 2.01 -7.86 8.77
C LEU A 71 2.44 -9.20 8.18
N SER A 72 1.50 -9.97 7.64
CA SER A 72 1.78 -11.27 7.01
C SER A 72 2.75 -11.11 5.83
N SER A 73 2.48 -10.15 4.94
CA SER A 73 3.32 -9.89 3.76
C SER A 73 4.71 -9.40 4.16
N ALA A 74 4.80 -8.51 5.16
CA ALA A 74 6.07 -8.01 5.67
C ALA A 74 6.93 -9.13 6.31
N LEU A 75 6.32 -9.98 7.13
CA LEU A 75 7.01 -11.11 7.76
C LEU A 75 7.50 -12.13 6.74
N ALA A 76 6.67 -12.45 5.73
CA ALA A 76 7.05 -13.36 4.65
C ALA A 76 8.27 -12.83 3.87
N SER A 77 8.28 -11.53 3.54
CA SER A 77 9.41 -10.89 2.85
C SER A 77 10.67 -10.82 3.71
N LEU A 78 10.52 -10.51 5.00
CA LEU A 78 11.64 -10.43 5.95
C LEU A 78 12.31 -11.79 6.20
N VAL A 79 11.57 -12.88 6.12
CA VAL A 79 12.10 -14.26 6.28
C VAL A 79 12.66 -14.82 4.97
N SER A 80 12.08 -14.47 3.82
CA SER A 80 12.51 -14.99 2.52
C SER A 80 13.78 -14.30 1.99
N ALA A 81 13.90 -12.98 2.09
CA ALA A 81 15.02 -12.23 1.52
C ALA A 81 16.41 -12.68 2.07
N PRO A 82 16.61 -12.85 3.39
CA PRO A 82 17.88 -13.33 3.94
C PRO A 82 18.21 -14.76 3.52
N LYS A 83 17.21 -15.62 3.37
CA LYS A 83 17.39 -17.02 2.94
C LYS A 83 17.84 -17.11 1.49
N VAL A 84 17.22 -16.31 0.61
CA VAL A 84 17.65 -16.19 -0.79
C VAL A 84 19.06 -15.61 -0.87
N PHE A 85 19.35 -14.54 -0.12
CA PHE A 85 20.68 -13.94 -0.08
C PHE A 85 21.76 -14.92 0.42
N GLN A 86 21.43 -15.72 1.44
CA GLN A 86 22.34 -16.75 1.95
C GLN A 86 22.60 -17.86 0.92
N ALA A 87 21.58 -18.31 0.18
CA ALA A 87 21.74 -19.30 -0.88
C ALA A 87 22.68 -18.77 -1.99
N LEU A 88 22.45 -17.54 -2.45
CA LEU A 88 23.31 -16.87 -3.43
C LEU A 88 24.76 -16.71 -2.96
N CYS A 89 24.96 -16.41 -1.66
CA CYS A 89 26.30 -16.30 -1.09
C CYS A 89 26.99 -17.67 -0.94
N LYS A 90 26.24 -18.77 -0.76
CA LYS A 90 26.79 -20.14 -0.75
C LYS A 90 27.25 -20.58 -2.14
N ASP A 91 26.58 -20.09 -3.18
CA ASP A 91 26.96 -20.35 -4.57
C ASP A 91 28.21 -19.58 -5.01
N ASN A 92 28.80 -18.75 -4.12
CA ASN A 92 30.00 -17.94 -4.37
C ASN A 92 29.94 -17.08 -5.65
N ILE A 93 28.73 -16.69 -6.08
CA ILE A 93 28.53 -15.85 -7.28
C ILE A 93 29.22 -14.48 -7.11
N TYR A 94 29.23 -13.94 -5.88
CA TYR A 94 29.89 -12.67 -5.57
C TYR A 94 31.14 -12.87 -4.69
N PRO A 95 32.36 -12.80 -5.26
CA PRO A 95 33.59 -12.92 -4.50
C PRO A 95 33.75 -11.71 -3.56
N GLY A 96 33.46 -11.91 -2.27
CA GLY A 96 33.51 -10.88 -1.22
C GLY A 96 32.36 -10.96 -0.21
N LEU A 97 31.22 -11.55 -0.59
CA LEU A 97 30.04 -11.69 0.28
C LEU A 97 29.97 -13.02 1.05
N GLY A 98 31.02 -13.86 0.98
CA GLY A 98 31.08 -15.17 1.67
C GLY A 98 30.91 -15.10 3.20
N ILE A 99 31.09 -13.91 3.79
CA ILE A 99 30.86 -13.61 5.21
C ILE A 99 29.37 -13.80 5.60
N PHE A 100 28.45 -13.62 4.65
CA PHE A 100 27.00 -13.78 4.83
C PHE A 100 26.49 -15.20 4.50
N ALA A 101 27.30 -16.03 3.84
CA ALA A 101 26.97 -17.44 3.57
C ALA A 101 26.97 -18.30 4.84
N LYS A 102 27.68 -17.87 5.89
CA LYS A 102 27.81 -18.58 7.15
C LYS A 102 26.51 -18.50 7.95
N GLY A 103 25.74 -19.59 7.92
CA GLY A 103 24.58 -19.77 8.78
C GLY A 103 25.00 -19.96 10.24
N TYR A 104 24.17 -19.47 11.16
CA TYR A 104 24.36 -19.59 12.61
C TYR A 104 23.33 -20.55 13.21
N GLY A 105 23.73 -21.32 14.23
CA GLY A 105 22.87 -22.24 14.96
C GLY A 105 22.55 -23.57 14.26
N LYS A 106 21.73 -24.39 14.91
CA LYS A 106 21.37 -25.76 14.46
C LYS A 106 20.57 -25.76 13.14
N ASN A 107 19.91 -24.65 12.82
CA ASN A 107 19.07 -24.46 11.65
C ASN A 107 19.74 -23.66 10.51
N ASN A 108 21.05 -23.35 10.63
CA ASN A 108 21.81 -22.57 9.63
C ASN A 108 21.18 -21.21 9.28
N GLU A 109 20.67 -20.48 10.26
CA GLU A 109 19.92 -19.24 10.01
C GLU A 109 20.87 -18.08 9.66
N PRO A 110 20.54 -17.25 8.66
CA PRO A 110 21.39 -16.14 8.22
C PRO A 110 21.20 -14.92 9.13
N LEU A 111 21.68 -14.99 10.36
CA LEU A 111 21.57 -13.92 11.37
C LEU A 111 22.08 -12.56 10.85
N ARG A 112 23.21 -12.58 10.12
CA ARG A 112 23.78 -11.39 9.47
C ARG A 112 22.90 -10.86 8.33
N GLY A 113 22.25 -11.75 7.61
CA GLY A 113 21.30 -11.41 6.54
C GLY A 113 20.07 -10.71 7.10
N TYR A 114 19.51 -11.21 8.21
CA TYR A 114 18.38 -10.56 8.89
C TYR A 114 18.70 -9.15 9.35
N VAL A 115 19.87 -8.93 9.95
CA VAL A 115 20.32 -7.59 10.38
C VAL A 115 20.45 -6.64 9.19
N LEU A 116 21.02 -7.12 8.08
CA LEU A 116 21.16 -6.31 6.86
C LEU A 116 19.79 -5.93 6.28
N THR A 117 18.87 -6.89 6.14
CA THR A 117 17.51 -6.61 5.66
C THR A 117 16.74 -5.68 6.60
N PHE A 118 16.96 -5.80 7.91
CA PHE A 118 16.34 -4.94 8.91
C PHE A 118 16.84 -3.50 8.83
N CYS A 119 18.15 -3.29 8.70
CA CYS A 119 18.73 -1.94 8.53
C CYS A 119 18.25 -1.28 7.23
N ILE A 120 18.20 -2.02 6.12
CA ILE A 120 17.69 -1.50 4.84
C ILE A 120 16.20 -1.15 4.97
N GLY A 121 15.41 -2.05 5.55
CA GLY A 121 13.99 -1.79 5.81
C GLY A 121 13.76 -0.56 6.69
N LEU A 122 14.52 -0.40 7.76
CA LEU A 122 14.47 0.78 8.62
C LEU A 122 14.81 2.07 7.88
N ALA A 123 15.83 2.05 7.01
CA ALA A 123 16.19 3.21 6.21
C ALA A 123 15.03 3.66 5.30
N PHE A 124 14.32 2.72 4.67
CA PHE A 124 13.14 3.03 3.88
C PHE A 124 11.95 3.50 4.72
N ILE A 125 11.73 2.93 5.90
CA ILE A 125 10.66 3.35 6.82
C ILE A 125 10.87 4.81 7.27
N LEU A 126 12.11 5.23 7.51
CA LEU A 126 12.44 6.60 7.94
C LEU A 126 12.07 7.68 6.90
N ILE A 127 11.93 7.32 5.63
CA ILE A 127 11.50 8.25 4.57
C ILE A 127 10.01 8.62 4.74
N ALA A 128 9.21 7.75 5.38
CA ALA A 128 7.81 7.94 5.74
C ALA A 128 6.84 8.33 4.58
N GLU A 129 7.28 8.22 3.33
CA GLU A 129 6.51 8.60 2.14
C GLU A 129 6.29 7.42 1.20
N LEU A 130 5.16 6.71 1.39
CA LEU A 130 4.81 5.50 0.63
C LEU A 130 4.77 5.74 -0.88
N ASN A 131 4.34 6.92 -1.32
CA ASN A 131 4.23 7.27 -2.74
C ASN A 131 5.58 7.34 -3.46
N ILE A 132 6.67 7.62 -2.74
CA ILE A 132 8.04 7.61 -3.28
C ILE A 132 8.64 6.21 -3.24
N ILE A 133 8.25 5.38 -2.26
CA ILE A 133 8.76 4.02 -2.11
C ILE A 133 8.12 3.06 -3.12
N ALA A 134 6.83 3.24 -3.42
CA ALA A 134 6.08 2.39 -4.35
C ALA A 134 6.74 2.20 -5.74
N PRO A 135 7.19 3.25 -6.45
CA PRO A 135 7.85 3.08 -7.75
C PRO A 135 9.21 2.38 -7.66
N ILE A 136 9.92 2.48 -6.52
CA ILE A 136 11.22 1.81 -6.33
C ILE A 136 11.02 0.29 -6.27
N ILE A 137 10.03 -0.18 -5.49
CA ILE A 137 9.73 -1.61 -5.37
C ILE A 137 9.25 -2.18 -6.71
N SER A 138 8.42 -1.43 -7.45
CA SER A 138 7.91 -1.89 -8.75
C SER A 138 8.96 -1.90 -9.87
N ASN A 139 10.10 -1.23 -9.69
CA ASN A 139 11.19 -1.20 -10.66
C ASN A 139 12.17 -2.37 -10.49
N PHE A 140 12.29 -2.90 -9.27
CA PHE A 140 13.08 -4.09 -8.94
C PHE A 140 12.36 -5.38 -9.30
#